data_AF-A0A379GH30-F1
#
_entry.id   AF-A0A379GH30-F1
#
_cell.length_a   1.000
_cell.length_b   1.000
_cell.length_c   1.000
_cell.angle_alpha   90.00
_cell.angle_beta   90.00
_cell.angle_gamma   90.00
#
_symmetry.space_group_name_H-M   'P 1'
#
loop_
_entity.id
_entity.type
_entity.pdbx_description
1 polymer ?
#
loop_
_entity_poly.entity_id
_entity_poly.type
_entity_poly.pdbx_seq_one_letter_code
_entity_poly.pdbx_strand_id
1 'polypeptide(L)' 'MQGTNWVKVSEKHPERVKLILFYADGETHAGWRIDEGCGFYSIKISQWFDYSDVICWCDLPLPPMPEGE' A
#
# COMPACT_ATOMS: atom_id res chain seq x y z
N MET A 1 -11.74 -24.55 -10.71
CA MET A 1 -11.67 -23.43 -9.74
C MET A 1 -10.30 -22.80 -9.89
N GLN A 2 -10.23 -21.57 -10.40
CA GLN A 2 -8.98 -20.83 -10.58
C GLN A 2 -8.78 -19.99 -9.31
N GLY A 3 -8.23 -20.62 -8.27
CA GLY A 3 -8.02 -20.01 -6.96
C GLY A 3 -7.00 -18.89 -7.05
N THR A 4 -7.28 -17.78 -6.37
CA THR A 4 -6.41 -16.62 -6.27
C THR A 4 -5.10 -17.00 -5.58
N ASN A 5 -4.05 -17.24 -6.37
CA ASN A 5 -2.74 -17.71 -5.92
C ASN A 5 -1.91 -16.56 -5.30
N TRP A 6 -2.36 -15.99 -4.20
CA TRP A 6 -1.49 -15.14 -3.39
C TRP A 6 -0.54 -16.03 -2.58
N VAL A 7 0.74 -16.02 -2.96
CA VAL A 7 1.79 -16.71 -2.20
C VAL A 7 2.42 -15.72 -1.23
N LYS A 8 2.33 -16.00 0.06
CA LYS A 8 3.06 -15.26 1.09
C LYS A 8 4.55 -15.57 0.95
N VAL A 9 5.35 -14.56 0.59
CA VAL A 9 6.79 -14.74 0.31
C VAL A 9 7.70 -14.39 1.50
N SER A 10 7.16 -13.76 2.56
CA SER A 10 7.93 -13.38 3.74
C SER A 10 7.04 -13.32 4.99
N GLU A 11 7.57 -13.81 6.11
CA GLU A 11 7.01 -13.60 7.44
C GLU A 11 7.41 -12.23 8.02
N LYS A 12 8.53 -11.67 7.56
CA LYS A 12 9.05 -10.41 8.06
C LYS A 12 8.48 -9.27 7.24
N HIS A 13 7.61 -8.47 7.83
CA HIS A 13 7.32 -7.15 7.29
C HIS A 13 8.60 -6.33 7.38
N PRO A 14 9.03 -5.61 6.33
CA PRO A 14 10.03 -4.57 6.53
C PRO A 14 9.50 -3.65 7.62
N GLU A 15 10.13 -3.68 8.80
CA GLU A 15 9.60 -3.08 10.04
C GLU A 15 9.32 -1.57 9.91
N ARG A 16 9.79 -0.96 8.82
CA ARG A 16 9.74 0.48 8.54
C ARG A 16 9.03 0.83 7.24
N VAL A 17 8.43 -0.13 6.54
CA VAL A 17 7.76 0.11 5.26
C VAL A 17 6.39 -0.56 5.24
N LYS A 18 5.34 0.22 4.94
CA LYS A 18 3.95 -0.27 4.92
C LYS A 18 3.32 0.00 3.56
N LEU A 19 2.69 -1.03 2.99
CA LEU A 19 1.87 -0.87 1.79
C LEU A 19 0.50 -0.32 2.18
N ILE A 20 0.10 0.79 1.56
CA ILE A 20 -1.08 1.58 1.93
C ILE A 20 -1.77 2.16 0.69
N LEU A 21 -2.96 2.69 0.90
CA LEU A 21 -3.60 3.64 0.00
C LEU A 21 -3.40 5.05 0.53
N PHE A 22 -3.12 6.01 -0.34
CA PHE A 22 -3.00 7.42 0.03
C PHE A 22 -3.56 8.34 -1.04
N TYR A 23 -4.01 9.53 -0.64
CA TYR A 23 -4.54 10.54 -1.54
C TYR A 23 -3.59 11.72 -1.66
N ALA A 24 -3.13 12.00 -2.89
CA ALA A 24 -2.21 13.07 -3.21
C ALA A 24 -2.43 13.54 -4.65
N ASP A 25 -2.22 14.84 -4.89
CA ASP A 25 -2.33 15.46 -6.22
C ASP A 25 -3.67 15.15 -6.93
N GLY A 26 -4.78 15.23 -6.19
CA GLY A 26 -6.12 15.01 -6.74
C GLY A 26 -6.50 13.54 -6.98
N GLU A 27 -5.59 12.59 -6.77
CA GLU A 27 -5.79 11.16 -7.08
C GLU A 27 -5.49 10.23 -5.90
N THR A 28 -6.06 9.01 -5.97
CA THR A 28 -5.76 7.92 -5.02
C THR A 28 -4.65 7.04 -5.57
N HIS A 29 -3.64 6.76 -4.74
CA HIS A 29 -2.47 5.97 -5.06
C HIS A 29 -2.38 4.74 -4.16
N ALA A 30 -1.96 3.62 -4.72
CA ALA A 30 -1.45 2.48 -3.95
C ALA A 30 0.07 2.59 -3.90
N GLY A 31 0.64 2.47 -2.71
CA GLY A 31 2.07 2.69 -2.57
C GLY A 31 2.64 2.44 -1.19
N TRP A 32 3.92 2.76 -1.04
CA TRP A 32 4.69 2.47 0.17
C TRP A 32 4.80 3.72 1.02
N ARG A 33 4.44 3.62 2.29
CA ARG A 33 4.82 4.56 3.33
C ARG A 33 6.08 4.07 4.00
N ILE A 34 7.09 4.91 4.10
CA ILE A 34 8.32 4.62 4.83
C ILE A 34 8.35 5.46 6.10
N ASP A 35 8.42 4.80 7.25
CA ASP A 35 8.60 5.45 8.54
C ASP A 35 10.05 5.98 8.64
N GLU A 36 10.24 7.14 9.27
CA GLU A 36 11.51 7.91 9.36
C GLU A 36 11.82 8.84 8.16
N GLY A 37 10.86 9.70 7.78
CA GLY A 37 11.15 10.90 6.99
C GLY A 37 11.27 10.69 5.47
N CYS A 38 10.94 9.51 4.97
CA CYS A 38 11.02 9.20 3.54
C CYS A 38 9.67 9.30 2.80
N GLY A 39 8.59 9.76 3.44
CA GLY A 39 7.32 10.07 2.76
C GLY A 39 6.58 8.85 2.20
N PHE A 40 5.98 9.05 1.03
CA PHE A 40 5.06 8.13 0.36
C PHE A 40 5.50 7.89 -1.08
N TYR A 41 5.59 6.64 -1.53
CA TYR A 41 5.96 6.28 -2.90
C TYR A 41 4.79 5.66 -3.64
N SER A 42 4.31 6.29 -4.71
CA SER A 42 3.27 5.74 -5.59
C SER A 42 3.86 4.71 -6.56
N ILE A 43 3.33 3.48 -6.51
CA ILE A 43 3.79 2.38 -7.38
C ILE A 43 3.39 2.63 -8.84
N LYS A 44 2.19 3.18 -9.07
CA LYS A 44 1.61 3.35 -10.42
C LYS A 44 2.42 4.33 -11.27
N ILE A 45 2.81 5.44 -10.67
CA ILE A 45 3.49 6.54 -11.38
C ILE A 45 4.97 6.66 -11.03
N SER A 46 5.48 5.78 -10.16
CA SER A 46 6.87 5.77 -9.71
C SER A 46 7.35 7.12 -9.16
N GLN A 47 6.55 7.73 -8.29
CA GLN A 47 6.78 9.08 -7.75
C GLN A 47 6.75 9.11 -6.22
N TRP A 48 7.60 9.94 -5.63
CA TRP A 48 7.61 10.27 -4.20
C TRP A 48 6.73 11.49 -3.89
N PHE A 49 6.07 11.42 -2.74
CA PHE A 49 5.27 12.47 -2.14
C PHE A 49 5.73 12.68 -0.71
N ASP A 50 5.87 13.95 -0.32
CA ASP A 50 6.17 14.29 1.07
C ASP A 50 4.91 14.20 1.92
N TYR A 51 5.09 14.20 3.24
CA TYR A 51 3.96 14.19 4.19
C TYR A 51 3.04 15.41 4.02
N SER A 52 3.54 16.54 3.51
CA SER A 52 2.74 17.73 3.22
C SER A 52 1.84 17.59 1.99
N ASP A 53 2.19 16.71 1.06
CA ASP A 53 1.48 16.52 -0.20
C ASP A 53 0.33 15.50 -0.06
N VAL A 54 0.40 14.66 0.97
CA VAL A 54 -0.57 13.61 1.24
C VAL A 54 -1.65 14.10 2.21
N ILE A 55 -2.89 14.10 1.75
CA ILE A 55 -4.04 14.56 2.54
C ILE A 55 -4.48 13.50 3.55
N CYS A 56 -4.49 12.23 3.14
CA CYS A 56 -4.86 11.12 3.99
C CYS A 56 -4.29 9.80 3.46
N TRP A 57 -4.22 8.81 4.34
CA TRP A 57 -3.84 7.44 3.99
C TRP A 57 -4.54 6.41 4.89
N CYS A 58 -4.65 5.19 4.39
CA CYS A 58 -5.19 4.04 5.12
C CYS A 58 -4.52 2.74 4.68
N ASP A 59 -4.71 1.70 5.47
CA ASP A 59 -4.26 0.36 5.11
C ASP A 59 -5.01 -0.14 3.88
N LEU A 60 -4.35 -0.98 3.09
CA LEU A 60 -5.03 -1.64 1.97
C LEU A 60 -6.24 -2.43 2.49
N PRO A 61 -7.37 -2.41 1.77
CA PRO A 61 -8.50 -3.25 2.10
C PRO A 61 -8.05 -4.71 2.05
N LEU A 62 -8.59 -5.51 2.98
CA LEU A 62 -8.38 -6.95 2.94
C LEU A 62 -8.89 -7.48 1.59
N PRO A 63 -8.16 -8.39 0.93
CA PRO A 63 -8.70 -9.06 -0.24
C PRO A 63 -10.05 -9.69 0.14
N PRO A 64 -11.01 -9.72 -0.79
CA PRO A 64 -12.29 -10.37 -0.53
C PRO A 64 -12.00 -11.79 -0.08
N MET A 65 -12.46 -12.12 1.13
CA MET A 65 -12.33 -13.45 1.67
C MET A 65 -13.14 -14.37 0.74
N PRO A 66 -12.57 -15.46 0.20
CA PRO A 66 -13.37 -16.41 -0.55
C PRO A 66 -14.51 -16.87 0.37
N GLU A 67 -15.75 -16.67 -0.08
CA GLU A 67 -16.91 -17.23 0.58
C GLU A 67 -16.63 -18.73 0.74
N GLY A 68 -16.63 -19.21 1.99
CA GLY A 68 -16.30 -20.59 2.32
C GLY A 68 -17.28 -21.56 1.64
N GLU A 69 -16.68 -22.63 1.11
CA GLU A 69 -17.25 -23.88 0.55
C GLU A 69 -18.73 -23.94 0.14
#